data_AF-C1B4R2-F1
#
_entry.id   AF-C1B4R2-F1
#
_cell.length_a   1.000
_cell.length_b   1.000
_cell.length_c   1.000
_cell.angle_alpha   90.00
_cell.angle_beta   90.00
_cell.angle_gamma   90.00
#
_symmetry.space_group_name_H-M   'P 1'
#
loop_
_entity.id
_entity.type
_entity.pdbx_description
1 polymer ?
#
loop_
_entity_poly.entity_id
_entity_poly.type
_entity_poly.pdbx_seq_one_letter_code
_entity_poly.pdbx_strand_id
1 'polypeptide(L)'
;MTSPSATLTVWASSWLAGNSAPDDVIDALHAWAPMHLACAEDEATAGRTGLPWPHPQDAGVTALLQTMRRSVSQPETEIRLVLPGPGDVRGLPAGTEFASAAIDAGEGVLVGPPGRSGTGLVPHVEGPDVLRWTVSTIERLPLDAHHTGLGEAEFTMREAVRDAAAALEALHMLDSGFGADPRALIADALAKSARHRYPTTIAPRALRILDSADQVAAILTVAEQMAPARTVSASGAATLEDLLRPLRSAVRSARAAAVNACARDGLTA
;
A
#
# COMPACT_ATOMS: atom_id res chain seq x y z
N MET A 1 6.75 2.01 2.71
CA MET A 1 5.70 2.35 3.68
C MET A 1 4.77 1.18 3.79
N THR A 2 4.54 0.68 4.99
CA THR A 2 3.36 -0.14 5.27
C THR A 2 2.12 0.72 5.03
N SER A 3 1.01 0.13 4.60
CA SER A 3 -0.22 0.88 4.32
C SER A 3 -1.47 0.10 4.75
N PRO A 4 -2.61 0.80 5.00
CA PRO A 4 -3.89 0.15 5.24
C PRO A 4 -4.29 -0.81 4.11
N SER A 5 -4.09 -0.43 2.83
CA SER A 5 -4.43 -1.29 1.69
C SER A 5 -3.58 -2.56 1.66
N ALA A 6 -2.28 -2.45 1.97
CA ALA A 6 -1.40 -3.62 2.06
C ALA A 6 -1.84 -4.55 3.19
N THR A 7 -2.18 -3.99 4.35
CA THR A 7 -2.68 -4.74 5.51
C THR A 7 -3.98 -5.47 5.15
N LEU A 8 -4.96 -4.74 4.61
CA LEU A 8 -6.24 -5.30 4.17
C LEU A 8 -6.02 -6.43 3.16
N THR A 9 -5.15 -6.25 2.16
CA THR A 9 -4.92 -7.24 1.10
C THR A 9 -4.39 -8.56 1.67
N VAL A 10 -3.36 -8.51 2.53
CA VAL A 10 -2.75 -9.73 3.08
C VAL A 10 -3.68 -10.42 4.08
N TRP A 11 -4.32 -9.65 4.96
CA TRP A 11 -5.22 -10.23 5.98
C TRP A 11 -6.52 -10.74 5.38
N ALA A 12 -7.14 -10.00 4.46
CA ALA A 12 -8.36 -10.45 3.80
C ALA A 12 -8.12 -11.67 2.91
N SER A 13 -7.00 -11.76 2.19
CA SER A 13 -6.67 -12.97 1.42
C SER A 13 -6.47 -14.19 2.32
N SER A 14 -5.76 -14.05 3.45
CA SER A 14 -5.62 -15.13 4.44
C SER A 14 -6.97 -15.55 5.04
N TRP A 15 -7.82 -14.58 5.40
CA TRP A 15 -9.16 -14.84 5.93
C TRP A 15 -10.09 -15.52 4.93
N LEU A 16 -10.09 -15.07 3.67
CA LEU A 16 -10.94 -15.64 2.61
C LEU A 16 -10.46 -17.03 2.19
N ALA A 17 -9.18 -17.34 2.37
CA ALA A 17 -8.61 -18.67 2.26
C ALA A 17 -8.92 -19.59 3.46
N GLY A 18 -9.54 -19.08 4.53
CA GLY A 18 -9.82 -19.84 5.75
C GLY A 18 -8.61 -20.01 6.69
N ASN A 19 -7.51 -19.28 6.45
CA ASN A 19 -6.29 -19.35 7.24
C ASN A 19 -6.25 -18.37 8.43
N SER A 20 -7.16 -17.39 8.47
CA SER A 20 -7.31 -16.42 9.56
C SER A 20 -8.78 -16.21 9.90
N ALA A 21 -9.08 -15.77 11.13
CA ALA A 21 -10.42 -15.36 11.53
C ALA A 21 -10.74 -13.96 11.00
N PRO A 22 -12.03 -13.59 10.83
CA PRO A 22 -12.41 -12.20 10.50
C PRO A 22 -11.91 -11.21 11.56
N ASP A 23 -11.86 -11.60 12.83
CA ASP A 23 -11.39 -10.77 13.93
C ASP A 23 -9.91 -10.41 13.79
N ASP A 24 -9.09 -11.31 13.23
CA ASP A 24 -7.68 -11.00 12.97
C ASP A 24 -7.52 -9.86 11.94
N VAL A 25 -8.42 -9.81 10.94
CA VAL A 25 -8.45 -8.72 9.95
C VAL A 25 -8.86 -7.41 10.61
N ILE A 26 -9.87 -7.45 11.49
CA ILE A 26 -10.36 -6.29 12.24
C ILE A 26 -9.25 -5.73 13.14
N ASP A 27 -8.58 -6.60 13.91
CA ASP A 27 -7.48 -6.22 14.79
C ASP A 27 -6.30 -5.62 14.02
N ALA A 28 -5.96 -6.19 12.86
CA ALA A 28 -4.91 -5.65 12.01
C ALA A 28 -5.26 -4.27 11.43
N LEU A 29 -6.52 -4.04 11.09
CA LEU A 29 -7.01 -2.74 10.64
C LEU A 29 -7.06 -1.72 11.78
N HIS A 30 -7.45 -2.11 12.99
CA HIS A 30 -7.47 -1.22 14.16
C HIS A 30 -6.09 -0.68 14.55
N ALA A 31 -5.00 -1.33 14.13
CA ALA A 31 -3.65 -0.79 14.28
C ALA A 31 -3.43 0.51 13.45
N TRP A 32 -4.26 0.78 12.44
CA TRP A 32 -4.23 2.01 11.64
C TRP A 32 -5.13 3.09 12.21
N ALA A 33 -6.36 2.75 12.59
CA ALA A 33 -7.32 3.65 13.21
C ALA A 33 -8.32 2.84 14.04
N PRO A 34 -8.73 3.28 15.24
CA PRO A 34 -9.77 2.61 16.01
C PRO A 34 -11.15 2.66 15.32
N MET A 35 -11.41 3.68 14.49
CA MET A 35 -12.68 3.84 13.78
C MET A 35 -12.49 3.69 12.28
N HIS A 36 -13.28 2.80 11.68
CA HIS A 36 -13.30 2.58 10.23
C HIS A 36 -14.68 2.84 9.68
N LEU A 37 -14.75 3.71 8.68
CA LEU A 37 -15.96 4.00 7.91
C LEU A 37 -15.85 3.33 6.55
N ALA A 38 -16.98 2.89 5.98
CA ALA A 38 -17.04 2.40 4.61
C ALA A 38 -18.21 3.07 3.89
N CYS A 39 -17.97 3.56 2.68
CA CYS A 39 -19.00 4.17 1.84
C CYS A 39 -18.82 3.74 0.38
N ALA A 40 -19.91 3.74 -0.36
CA ALA A 40 -19.83 3.62 -1.82
C ALA A 40 -19.35 4.95 -2.42
N GLU A 41 -18.75 4.87 -3.60
CA GLU A 41 -18.36 6.02 -4.42
C GLU A 41 -19.59 6.73 -5.01
N ASP A 42 -20.54 5.94 -5.54
CA ASP A 42 -21.74 6.41 -6.23
C ASP A 42 -22.99 5.60 -5.84
N GLU A 43 -24.16 6.07 -6.25
CA GLU A 43 -25.46 5.43 -5.97
C GLU A 43 -25.53 4.00 -6.56
N ALA A 44 -24.93 3.78 -7.74
CA ALA A 44 -24.89 2.47 -8.38
C ALA A 44 -24.09 1.45 -7.56
N THR A 45 -22.93 1.87 -7.04
CA THR A 45 -22.09 1.05 -6.16
C THR A 45 -22.75 0.83 -4.81
N ALA A 46 -23.47 1.82 -4.27
CA ALA A 46 -24.27 1.65 -3.05
C ALA A 46 -25.32 0.55 -3.23
N GLY A 47 -26.06 0.56 -4.34
CA GLY A 47 -27.04 -0.49 -4.66
C GLY A 47 -26.43 -1.89 -4.80
N ARG A 48 -25.21 -2.00 -5.35
CA ARG A 48 -24.51 -3.28 -5.52
C ARG A 48 -23.87 -3.82 -4.24
N THR A 49 -23.32 -2.94 -3.42
CA THR A 49 -22.52 -3.31 -2.23
C THR A 49 -23.34 -3.32 -0.95
N GLY A 50 -24.42 -2.55 -0.90
CA GLY A 50 -25.17 -2.26 0.32
C GLY A 50 -24.49 -1.24 1.23
N LEU A 51 -23.44 -0.56 0.75
CA LEU A 51 -22.73 0.48 1.51
C LEU A 51 -23.48 1.82 1.44
N PRO A 52 -23.33 2.67 2.46
CA PRO A 52 -23.99 3.98 2.50
C PRO A 52 -23.42 4.93 1.44
N TRP A 53 -24.28 5.81 0.92
CA TRP A 53 -23.98 6.92 0.03
C TRP A 53 -25.03 8.03 0.22
N PRO A 54 -24.70 9.34 0.08
CA PRO A 54 -23.37 9.88 -0.18
C PRO A 54 -22.53 10.07 1.08
N HIS A 55 -23.14 9.96 2.27
CA HIS A 55 -22.44 10.15 3.53
C HIS A 55 -22.06 8.79 4.14
N PRO A 56 -20.80 8.62 4.60
CA PRO A 56 -20.43 7.42 5.33
C PRO A 56 -21.28 7.29 6.60
N GLN A 57 -21.62 6.05 6.94
CA GLN A 57 -22.24 5.70 8.21
C GLN A 57 -21.28 4.84 9.01
N ASP A 58 -21.45 4.82 10.33
CA ASP A 58 -20.71 3.94 11.21
C ASP A 58 -21.22 2.50 11.09
N ALA A 59 -20.86 1.87 9.96
CA ALA A 59 -21.09 0.46 9.69
C ALA A 59 -19.87 -0.40 10.08
N GLY A 60 -18.79 0.24 10.56
CA GLY A 60 -17.54 -0.38 10.98
C GLY A 60 -16.78 -1.13 9.88
N VAL A 61 -15.70 -1.81 10.30
CA VAL A 61 -14.92 -2.73 9.44
C VAL A 61 -15.79 -3.91 8.93
N THR A 62 -16.86 -4.27 9.63
CA THR A 62 -17.67 -5.43 9.26
C THR A 62 -18.37 -5.26 7.91
N ALA A 63 -18.84 -4.05 7.58
CA ALA A 63 -19.39 -3.73 6.27
C ALA A 63 -18.36 -3.92 5.15
N LEU A 64 -17.11 -3.47 5.38
CA LEU A 64 -15.99 -3.68 4.46
C LEU A 64 -15.72 -5.16 4.21
N LEU A 65 -15.67 -5.98 5.28
CA LEU A 65 -15.48 -7.43 5.16
C LEU A 65 -16.62 -8.12 4.41
N GLN A 66 -17.87 -7.72 4.66
CA GLN A 66 -19.03 -8.23 3.93
C GLN A 66 -18.92 -7.91 2.43
N THR A 67 -18.53 -6.69 2.09
CA THR A 67 -18.27 -6.28 0.70
C THR A 67 -17.19 -7.16 0.07
N MET A 68 -16.03 -7.32 0.73
CA MET A 68 -14.95 -8.17 0.20
C MET A 68 -15.40 -9.62 -0.02
N ARG A 69 -16.13 -10.20 0.93
CA ARG A 69 -16.65 -11.57 0.81
C ARG A 69 -17.63 -11.73 -0.36
N ARG A 70 -18.45 -10.72 -0.64
CA ARG A 70 -19.34 -10.71 -1.82
C ARG A 70 -18.56 -10.57 -3.11
N SER A 71 -17.50 -9.75 -3.13
CA SER A 71 -16.67 -9.50 -4.31
C SER A 71 -15.85 -10.73 -4.75
N VAL A 72 -15.56 -11.67 -3.85
CA VAL A 72 -14.85 -12.92 -4.20
C VAL A 72 -15.76 -14.10 -4.62
N SER A 73 -17.01 -13.82 -4.97
CA SER A 73 -17.97 -14.84 -5.39
C SER A 73 -17.69 -15.43 -6.79
N GLN A 74 -16.82 -14.81 -7.57
CA GLN A 74 -16.52 -15.26 -8.94
C GLN A 74 -15.28 -16.19 -8.96
N PRO A 75 -15.27 -17.22 -9.82
CA PRO A 75 -14.05 -17.98 -10.10
C PRO A 75 -12.92 -17.06 -10.57
N GLU A 76 -11.67 -17.43 -10.28
CA GLU A 76 -10.48 -16.66 -10.69
C GLU A 76 -10.39 -15.25 -10.07
N THR A 77 -11.15 -14.99 -8.99
CA THR A 77 -11.04 -13.71 -8.28
C THR A 77 -9.66 -13.54 -7.68
N GLU A 78 -9.04 -12.38 -7.94
CA GLU A 78 -7.82 -11.94 -7.30
C GLU A 78 -8.11 -10.78 -6.34
N ILE A 79 -7.33 -10.71 -5.26
CA ILE A 79 -7.22 -9.49 -4.43
C ILE A 79 -5.84 -8.92 -4.70
N ARG A 80 -5.79 -7.69 -5.19
CA ARG A 80 -4.57 -7.06 -5.68
C ARG A 80 -4.37 -5.69 -5.05
N LEU A 81 -3.24 -5.51 -4.39
CA LEU A 81 -2.71 -4.23 -3.95
C LEU A 81 -2.16 -3.45 -5.14
N VAL A 82 -2.53 -2.17 -5.22
CA VAL A 82 -1.93 -1.18 -6.11
C VAL A 82 -1.32 -0.06 -5.26
N LEU A 83 -0.10 0.36 -5.58
CA LEU A 83 0.63 1.43 -4.88
C LEU A 83 1.11 2.47 -5.89
N PRO A 84 0.20 3.27 -6.47
CA PRO A 84 0.58 4.27 -7.46
C PRO A 84 1.51 5.33 -6.85
N GLY A 85 2.31 5.93 -7.71
CA GLY A 85 3.18 7.05 -7.36
C GLY A 85 3.48 7.92 -8.57
N PRO A 86 4.25 9.01 -8.39
CA PRO A 86 4.61 9.90 -9.49
C PRO A 86 5.27 9.15 -10.65
N GLY A 87 4.63 9.17 -11.83
CA GLY A 87 5.09 8.47 -13.03
C GLY A 87 4.87 6.95 -13.03
N ASP A 88 4.23 6.40 -12.01
CA ASP A 88 3.98 4.96 -11.85
C ASP A 88 2.53 4.69 -11.46
N VAL A 89 1.68 4.49 -12.46
CA VAL A 89 0.23 4.21 -12.31
C VAL A 89 -0.14 2.81 -12.81
N ARG A 90 0.85 1.92 -12.90
CA ARG A 90 0.68 0.58 -13.45
C ARG A 90 -0.33 -0.22 -12.62
N GLY A 91 -1.20 -0.97 -13.31
CA GLY A 91 -2.19 -1.85 -12.67
C GLY A 91 -3.50 -1.17 -12.25
N LEU A 92 -3.63 0.15 -12.42
CA LEU A 92 -4.89 0.88 -12.21
C LEU A 92 -5.83 0.77 -13.42
N PRO A 93 -7.15 0.67 -13.21
CA PRO A 93 -8.16 0.79 -14.27
C PRO A 93 -8.24 2.25 -14.75
N ALA A 94 -7.53 2.58 -15.82
CA ALA A 94 -7.44 3.95 -16.34
C ALA A 94 -8.80 4.58 -16.64
N GLY A 95 -8.95 5.88 -16.36
CA GLY A 95 -10.17 6.64 -16.63
C GLY A 95 -11.32 6.39 -15.66
N THR A 96 -11.07 5.74 -14.52
CA THR A 96 -12.05 5.53 -13.46
C THR A 96 -11.80 6.47 -12.27
N GLU A 97 -12.86 6.78 -11.53
CA GLU A 97 -12.76 7.52 -10.26
C GLU A 97 -11.92 6.77 -9.23
N PHE A 98 -11.99 5.43 -9.20
CA PHE A 98 -11.08 4.60 -8.41
C PHE A 98 -9.61 4.91 -8.72
N ALA A 99 -9.23 5.03 -9.99
CA ALA A 99 -7.85 5.30 -10.36
C ALA A 99 -7.40 6.69 -9.88
N SER A 100 -8.25 7.71 -10.02
CA SER A 100 -7.98 9.05 -9.49
C SER A 100 -7.81 9.02 -7.97
N ALA A 101 -8.77 8.42 -7.25
CA ALA A 101 -8.73 8.30 -5.79
C ALA A 101 -7.51 7.51 -5.31
N ALA A 102 -7.14 6.41 -5.98
CA ALA A 102 -5.98 5.61 -5.64
C ALA A 102 -4.66 6.36 -5.89
N ILE A 103 -4.58 7.17 -6.95
CA ILE A 103 -3.43 8.05 -7.22
C ILE A 103 -3.28 9.09 -6.11
N ASP A 104 -4.38 9.72 -5.71
CA ASP A 104 -4.39 10.73 -4.66
C ASP A 104 -4.01 10.14 -3.29
N ALA A 105 -4.51 8.94 -2.97
CA ALA A 105 -4.15 8.21 -1.75
C ALA A 105 -2.76 7.58 -1.81
N GLY A 106 -2.22 7.35 -3.01
CA GLY A 106 -0.99 6.57 -3.24
C GLY A 106 -1.15 5.06 -3.00
N GLU A 107 -2.38 4.58 -2.82
CA GLU A 107 -2.70 3.18 -2.54
C GLU A 107 -4.14 2.81 -2.91
N GLY A 108 -4.38 1.52 -3.12
CA GLY A 108 -5.72 0.97 -3.27
C GLY A 108 -5.72 -0.55 -3.35
N VAL A 109 -6.90 -1.14 -3.30
CA VAL A 109 -7.14 -2.58 -3.45
C VAL A 109 -8.12 -2.82 -4.58
N LEU A 110 -7.81 -3.79 -5.43
CA LEU A 110 -8.67 -4.29 -6.49
C LEU A 110 -9.11 -5.71 -6.15
N VAL A 111 -10.40 -6.00 -6.25
CA VAL A 111 -10.98 -7.32 -5.99
C VAL A 111 -11.83 -7.75 -7.17
N GLY A 112 -11.48 -8.86 -7.80
CA GLY A 112 -12.26 -9.48 -8.86
C GLY A 112 -11.39 -10.20 -9.89
N PRO A 113 -12.02 -10.87 -10.87
CA PRO A 113 -11.28 -11.56 -11.92
C PRO A 113 -10.70 -10.58 -12.95
N PRO A 114 -9.45 -10.79 -13.42
CA PRO A 114 -8.85 -9.97 -14.47
C PRO A 114 -9.74 -9.88 -15.73
N GLY A 115 -9.86 -8.69 -16.31
CA GLY A 115 -10.65 -8.45 -17.52
C GLY A 115 -12.17 -8.43 -17.31
N ARG A 116 -12.66 -8.60 -16.08
CA ARG A 116 -14.07 -8.59 -15.74
C ARG A 116 -14.41 -7.50 -14.72
N SER A 117 -15.69 -7.35 -14.41
CA SER A 117 -16.13 -6.41 -13.40
C SER A 117 -15.62 -6.80 -12.03
N GLY A 118 -15.22 -5.81 -11.24
CA GLY A 118 -14.73 -6.00 -9.89
C GLY A 118 -15.07 -4.82 -8.97
N THR A 119 -14.37 -4.77 -7.86
CA THR A 119 -14.51 -3.76 -6.82
C THR A 119 -13.16 -3.12 -6.55
N GLY A 120 -13.14 -1.80 -6.46
CA GLY A 120 -11.99 -1.02 -6.01
C GLY A 120 -12.22 -0.50 -4.60
N LEU A 121 -11.18 -0.46 -3.78
CA LEU A 121 -11.22 0.10 -2.43
C LEU A 121 -10.05 1.06 -2.24
N VAL A 122 -10.33 2.27 -1.76
CA VAL A 122 -9.31 3.29 -1.47
C VAL A 122 -9.48 3.78 -0.04
N PRO A 123 -8.43 3.73 0.80
CA PRO A 123 -8.46 4.31 2.13
C PRO A 123 -8.21 5.83 2.08
N HIS A 124 -8.89 6.57 2.96
CA HIS A 124 -8.72 7.99 3.18
C HIS A 124 -8.62 8.24 4.69
N VAL A 125 -7.54 8.91 5.11
CA VAL A 125 -7.36 9.33 6.50
C VAL A 125 -8.17 10.60 6.73
N GLU A 126 -9.27 10.50 7.48
CA GLU A 126 -10.13 11.64 7.84
C GLU A 126 -9.64 12.33 9.13
N GLY A 127 -8.85 11.61 9.94
CA GLY A 127 -8.28 12.11 11.19
C GLY A 127 -7.33 11.09 11.82
N PRO A 128 -6.76 11.38 13.00
CA PRO A 128 -5.81 10.49 13.67
C PRO A 128 -6.44 9.13 14.05
N ASP A 129 -7.76 9.13 14.29
CA ASP A 129 -8.48 7.96 14.79
C ASP A 129 -9.52 7.40 13.81
N VAL A 130 -9.61 7.96 12.59
CA VAL A 130 -10.66 7.63 11.62
C VAL A 130 -10.08 7.35 10.23
N LEU A 131 -10.33 6.14 9.74
CA LEU A 131 -9.99 5.72 8.38
C LEU A 131 -11.26 5.41 7.58
N ARG A 132 -11.50 6.13 6.49
CA ARG A 132 -12.64 5.89 5.59
C ARG A 132 -12.21 5.07 4.38
N TRP A 133 -13.01 4.07 4.01
CA TRP A 133 -12.84 3.28 2.81
C TRP A 133 -13.89 3.68 1.78
N THR A 134 -13.46 4.21 0.65
CA THR A 134 -14.32 4.43 -0.52
C THR A 134 -14.32 3.16 -1.37
N VAL A 135 -15.50 2.62 -1.64
CA VAL A 135 -15.68 1.44 -2.47
C VAL A 135 -16.28 1.83 -3.81
N SER A 136 -15.63 1.40 -4.88
CA SER A 136 -15.98 1.68 -6.27
C SER A 136 -16.34 0.39 -7.00
N THR A 137 -17.33 0.46 -7.89
CA THR A 137 -17.56 -0.60 -8.87
C THR A 137 -16.66 -0.36 -10.08
N ILE A 138 -15.89 -1.37 -10.48
CA ILE A 138 -15.05 -1.29 -11.67
C ILE A 138 -15.67 -2.15 -12.75
N GLU A 139 -15.97 -1.56 -13.90
CA GLU A 139 -16.60 -2.28 -15.02
C GLU A 139 -15.67 -3.36 -15.58
N ARG A 140 -14.37 -3.05 -15.69
CA ARG A 140 -13.35 -3.96 -16.20
C ARG A 140 -12.03 -3.78 -15.48
N LEU A 141 -11.61 -4.79 -14.73
CA LEU A 141 -10.29 -4.85 -14.12
C LEU A 141 -9.20 -5.05 -15.19
N PRO A 142 -8.02 -4.43 -15.03
CA PRO A 142 -6.90 -4.63 -15.95
C PRO A 142 -6.50 -6.11 -16.09
N LEU A 143 -6.40 -6.58 -17.34
CA LEU A 143 -5.90 -7.92 -17.71
C LEU A 143 -4.41 -8.05 -17.36
N ASP A 144 -3.63 -7.07 -17.79
CA ASP A 144 -2.19 -7.01 -17.56
C ASP A 144 -1.92 -6.29 -16.23
N ALA A 145 -2.12 -6.99 -15.11
CA ALA A 145 -1.24 -6.69 -14.00
C ALA A 145 0.15 -7.13 -14.45
N HIS A 146 1.02 -6.18 -14.77
CA HIS A 146 2.45 -6.46 -14.89
C HIS A 146 2.91 -7.05 -13.55
N HIS A 147 2.91 -8.38 -13.49
CA HIS A 147 3.30 -9.14 -12.32
C HIS A 147 4.82 -9.11 -12.27
N THR A 148 5.38 -8.06 -11.69
CA THR A 148 6.80 -8.04 -11.36
C THR A 148 7.06 -9.25 -10.46
N GLY A 149 7.88 -10.17 -10.95
CA GLY A 149 8.22 -11.38 -10.20
C GLY A 149 8.89 -11.00 -8.89
N LEU A 150 8.68 -11.78 -7.82
CA LEU A 150 9.23 -11.44 -6.51
C LEU A 150 10.75 -11.23 -6.53
N GLY A 151 11.47 -12.04 -7.32
CA GLY A 151 12.92 -11.90 -7.49
C GLY A 151 13.34 -10.68 -8.32
N GLU A 152 12.55 -10.32 -9.33
CA GLU A 152 12.76 -9.10 -10.12
C GLU A 152 12.57 -7.87 -9.24
N ALA A 153 11.46 -7.81 -8.49
CA ALA A 153 11.16 -6.70 -7.60
C ALA A 153 12.24 -6.51 -6.52
N GLU A 154 12.72 -7.61 -5.94
CA GLU A 154 13.81 -7.60 -4.97
C GLU A 154 15.14 -7.13 -5.60
N PHE A 155 15.45 -7.60 -6.82
CA PHE A 155 16.64 -7.18 -7.55
C PHE A 155 16.62 -5.68 -7.84
N THR A 156 15.54 -5.18 -8.44
CA THR A 156 15.35 -3.77 -8.78
C THR A 156 15.42 -2.88 -7.53
N MET A 157 14.84 -3.31 -6.40
CA MET A 157 14.97 -2.59 -5.14
C MET A 157 16.42 -2.53 -4.65
N ARG A 158 17.16 -3.64 -4.68
CA ARG A 158 18.57 -3.68 -4.28
C ARG A 158 19.45 -2.83 -5.18
N GLU A 159 19.18 -2.80 -6.46
CA GLU A 159 19.85 -1.95 -7.44
C GLU A 159 19.58 -0.46 -7.16
N ALA A 160 18.31 -0.07 -7.03
CA ALA A 160 17.93 1.30 -6.74
C ALA A 160 18.51 1.82 -5.40
N VAL A 161 18.63 0.95 -4.37
CA VAL A 161 19.30 1.31 -3.11
C VAL A 161 20.77 1.62 -3.34
N ARG A 162 21.47 0.80 -4.15
CA ARG A 162 22.89 1.01 -4.47
C ARG A 162 23.08 2.31 -5.24
N ASP A 163 22.25 2.56 -6.24
CA ASP A 163 22.33 3.75 -7.09
C ASP A 163 22.03 5.02 -6.28
N ALA A 164 21.01 4.99 -5.43
CA ALA A 164 20.70 6.09 -4.54
C ALA A 164 21.83 6.36 -3.54
N ALA A 165 22.44 5.32 -2.97
CA ALA A 165 23.58 5.48 -2.05
C ALA A 165 24.79 6.12 -2.76
N ALA A 166 25.13 5.66 -3.97
CA ALA A 166 26.22 6.24 -4.76
C ALA A 166 25.94 7.70 -5.16
N ALA A 167 24.71 8.01 -5.56
CA ALA A 167 24.30 9.37 -5.93
C ALA A 167 24.32 10.31 -4.72
N LEU A 168 23.85 9.84 -3.55
CA LEU A 168 23.89 10.60 -2.31
C LEU A 168 25.33 10.82 -1.83
N GLU A 169 26.20 9.81 -1.90
CA GLU A 169 27.63 9.95 -1.54
C GLU A 169 28.32 11.01 -2.41
N ALA A 170 28.03 11.04 -3.71
CA ALA A 170 28.53 12.08 -4.62
C ALA A 170 28.03 13.49 -4.23
N LEU A 171 26.83 13.60 -3.65
CA LEU A 171 26.25 14.87 -3.17
C LEU A 171 26.73 15.25 -1.75
N HIS A 172 27.09 14.27 -0.91
CA HIS A 172 27.38 14.43 0.53
C HIS A 172 28.85 14.68 0.89
N MET A 173 29.71 15.04 -0.07
CA MET A 173 31.11 15.39 0.25
C MET A 173 31.28 16.58 1.20
N LEU A 174 30.22 17.28 1.61
CA LEU A 174 30.23 18.35 2.61
C LEU A 174 28.89 18.44 3.39
N ASP A 175 28.78 17.77 4.55
CA ASP A 175 28.27 18.35 5.82
C ASP A 175 28.11 17.23 6.87
N SER A 176 28.52 17.48 8.11
CA SER A 176 28.32 16.57 9.24
C SER A 176 28.07 17.39 10.49
N GLY A 177 26.81 17.78 10.68
CA GLY A 177 26.37 18.58 11.81
C GLY A 177 24.92 18.27 12.17
N PHE A 178 24.61 17.02 12.52
CA PHE A 178 23.29 16.65 13.04
C PHE A 178 23.35 16.39 14.55
N GLY A 179 22.44 17.04 15.30
CA GLY A 179 22.32 16.88 16.75
C GLY A 179 21.46 15.69 17.19
N ALA A 180 20.70 15.07 16.28
CA ALA A 180 19.92 13.86 16.54
C ALA A 180 20.59 12.64 15.91
N ASP A 181 20.61 11.50 16.62
CA ASP A 181 21.17 10.23 16.11
C ASP A 181 20.25 9.62 15.04
N PRO A 182 20.66 9.57 13.75
CA PRO A 182 19.85 8.98 12.69
C PRO A 182 19.46 7.53 12.98
N ARG A 183 20.32 6.77 13.66
CA ARG A 183 20.06 5.35 13.97
C ARG A 183 18.88 5.20 14.92
N ALA A 184 18.79 6.07 15.92
CA ALA A 184 17.67 6.09 16.86
C ALA A 184 16.34 6.44 16.16
N LEU A 185 16.36 7.43 15.26
CA LEU A 185 15.18 7.80 14.47
C LEU A 185 14.72 6.68 13.53
N ILE A 186 15.67 5.99 12.88
CA ILE A 186 15.36 4.84 12.01
C ILE A 186 14.75 3.71 12.85
N ALA A 187 15.31 3.43 14.04
CA ALA A 187 14.78 2.42 14.94
C ALA A 187 13.35 2.75 15.39
N ASP A 188 13.04 4.01 15.70
CA ASP A 188 11.68 4.46 16.03
C ASP A 188 10.71 4.30 14.85
N ALA A 189 11.13 4.68 13.63
CA ALA A 189 10.34 4.51 12.42
C ALA A 189 10.04 3.02 12.13
N LEU A 190 11.02 2.14 12.33
CA LEU A 190 10.83 0.69 12.21
C LEU A 190 9.91 0.14 13.29
N ALA A 191 10.03 0.59 14.53
CA ALA A 191 9.16 0.17 15.63
C ALA A 191 7.69 0.57 15.39
N LYS A 192 7.44 1.70 14.72
CA LYS A 192 6.11 2.08 14.26
C LYS A 192 5.58 1.13 13.18
N SER A 193 6.37 0.86 12.15
CA SER A 193 5.97 -0.09 11.09
C SER A 193 5.70 -1.49 11.62
N ALA A 194 6.48 -1.96 12.60
CA ALA A 194 6.35 -3.27 13.22
C ALA A 194 5.03 -3.49 13.99
N ARG A 195 4.25 -2.42 14.27
CA ARG A 195 2.90 -2.53 14.83
C ARG A 195 1.92 -3.17 13.85
N HIS A 196 2.18 -3.03 12.55
CA HIS A 196 1.33 -3.58 11.49
C HIS A 196 1.82 -4.99 11.13
N ARG A 197 1.26 -5.98 11.82
CA ARG A 197 1.64 -7.39 11.68
C ARG A 197 1.09 -8.01 10.39
N TYR A 198 1.69 -9.13 10.01
CA TYR A 198 1.23 -9.99 8.92
C TYR A 198 0.69 -11.33 9.45
N PRO A 199 -0.20 -12.02 8.72
CA PRO A 199 -0.62 -13.37 9.06
C PRO A 199 0.58 -14.32 9.15
N THR A 200 0.50 -15.33 10.03
CA THR A 200 1.55 -16.35 10.18
C THR A 200 1.72 -17.22 8.92
N THR A 201 0.73 -17.21 8.02
CA THR A 201 0.77 -17.92 6.75
C THR A 201 1.56 -17.19 5.65
N ILE A 202 2.08 -15.98 5.93
CA ILE A 202 2.86 -15.24 4.95
C ILE A 202 4.12 -16.02 4.53
N ALA A 203 4.41 -16.06 3.24
CA ALA A 203 5.60 -16.73 2.73
C ALA A 203 6.88 -16.06 3.30
N PRO A 204 7.84 -16.82 3.86
CA PRO A 204 9.05 -16.24 4.48
C PRO A 204 9.85 -15.33 3.55
N ARG A 205 9.84 -15.63 2.24
CA ARG A 205 10.52 -14.80 1.23
C ARG A 205 9.83 -13.44 1.04
N ALA A 206 8.50 -13.41 1.00
CA ALA A 206 7.75 -12.17 0.88
C ALA A 206 7.94 -11.29 2.13
N LEU A 207 7.90 -11.90 3.32
CA LEU A 207 8.15 -11.21 4.58
C LEU A 207 9.53 -10.53 4.60
N ARG A 208 10.60 -11.23 4.21
CA ARG A 208 11.95 -10.65 4.13
C ARG A 208 12.05 -9.44 3.18
N ILE A 209 11.29 -9.46 2.09
CA ILE A 209 11.25 -8.35 1.13
C ILE A 209 10.48 -7.16 1.72
N LEU A 210 9.39 -7.42 2.43
CA LEU A 210 8.63 -6.39 3.15
C LEU A 210 9.49 -5.74 4.24
N ASP A 211 10.20 -6.53 5.06
CA ASP A 211 11.12 -6.04 6.09
C ASP A 211 12.24 -5.17 5.48
N SER A 212 12.82 -5.62 4.35
CA SER A 212 13.84 -4.85 3.64
C SER A 212 13.27 -3.54 3.09
N ALA A 213 12.05 -3.58 2.56
CA ALA A 213 11.35 -2.39 2.08
C ALA A 213 10.97 -1.45 3.24
N ASP A 214 10.70 -1.95 4.45
CA ASP A 214 10.46 -1.16 5.68
C ASP A 214 11.74 -0.46 6.13
N GLN A 215 12.86 -1.17 6.14
CA GLN A 215 14.18 -0.59 6.43
C GLN A 215 14.51 0.57 5.49
N VAL A 216 14.37 0.37 4.18
CA VAL A 216 14.66 1.42 3.19
C VAL A 216 13.69 2.60 3.33
N ALA A 217 12.40 2.34 3.54
CA ALA A 217 11.43 3.41 3.74
C ALA A 217 11.70 4.23 5.01
N ALA A 218 12.08 3.58 6.12
CA ALA A 218 12.47 4.25 7.35
C ALA A 218 13.70 5.13 7.16
N ILE A 219 14.72 4.64 6.44
CA ILE A 219 15.91 5.43 6.08
C ILE A 219 15.52 6.67 5.27
N LEU A 220 14.67 6.52 4.25
CA LEU A 220 14.22 7.65 3.42
C LEU A 220 13.45 8.70 4.24
N THR A 221 12.51 8.27 5.08
CA THR A 221 11.76 9.18 5.96
C THR A 221 12.67 9.95 6.92
N VAL A 222 13.66 9.27 7.52
CA VAL A 222 14.61 9.94 8.42
C VAL A 222 15.54 10.88 7.64
N ALA A 223 16.00 10.47 6.45
CA ALA A 223 16.82 11.33 5.60
C ALA A 223 16.09 12.62 5.19
N GLU A 224 14.78 12.56 4.93
CA GLU A 224 13.94 13.73 4.65
C GLU A 224 13.80 14.64 5.88
N GLN A 225 13.51 14.07 7.05
CA GLN A 225 13.41 14.81 8.31
C GLN A 225 14.72 15.51 8.70
N MET A 226 15.84 14.92 8.30
CA MET A 226 17.18 15.42 8.58
C MET A 226 17.77 16.24 7.42
N ALA A 227 17.08 16.42 6.30
CA ALA A 227 17.65 17.15 5.16
C ALA A 227 18.06 18.58 5.58
N PRO A 228 19.30 19.03 5.29
CA PRO A 228 19.81 20.32 5.76
C PRO A 228 18.99 21.47 5.16
N ALA A 229 19.06 22.65 5.79
CA ALA A 229 18.44 23.89 5.31
C ALA A 229 18.82 24.32 3.87
N ARG A 230 19.68 23.58 3.14
CA ARG A 230 19.92 23.76 1.70
C ARG A 230 18.74 23.31 0.82
N THR A 231 17.79 22.53 1.34
CA THR A 231 16.47 22.27 0.72
C THR A 231 15.46 23.41 0.90
N VAL A 232 15.85 24.52 1.54
CA VAL A 232 14.97 25.72 1.69
C VAL A 232 14.74 26.42 0.33
N SER A 233 15.53 26.10 -0.71
CA SER A 233 15.19 26.50 -2.10
C SER A 233 14.35 25.42 -2.78
N ALA A 234 13.27 25.84 -3.46
CA ALA A 234 12.38 24.94 -4.20
C ALA A 234 13.12 24.06 -5.23
N SER A 235 14.20 24.59 -5.84
CA SER A 235 15.02 23.85 -6.80
C SER A 235 15.81 22.70 -6.16
N GLY A 236 16.36 22.89 -4.96
CA GLY A 236 17.12 21.85 -4.26
C GLY A 236 16.23 20.69 -3.81
N ALA A 237 15.02 21.00 -3.33
CA ALA A 237 14.01 20.00 -2.98
C ALA A 237 13.57 19.19 -4.21
N ALA A 238 13.35 19.85 -5.36
CA ALA A 238 12.99 19.17 -6.61
C ALA A 238 14.10 18.22 -7.10
N THR A 239 15.37 18.65 -7.06
CA THR A 239 16.50 17.79 -7.45
C THR A 239 16.64 16.57 -6.56
N LEU A 240 16.47 16.72 -5.24
CA LEU A 240 16.51 15.59 -4.31
C LEU A 240 15.34 14.62 -4.56
N GLU A 241 14.14 15.14 -4.81
CA GLU A 241 12.98 14.30 -5.10
C GLU A 241 13.14 13.55 -6.44
N ASP A 242 13.65 14.20 -7.48
CA ASP A 242 13.95 13.53 -8.76
C ASP A 242 15.00 12.42 -8.59
N LEU A 243 16.00 12.64 -7.73
CA LEU A 243 17.04 11.64 -7.43
C LEU A 243 16.50 10.45 -6.63
N LEU A 244 15.61 10.67 -5.66
CA LEU A 244 15.06 9.61 -4.82
C LEU A 244 13.84 8.91 -5.45
N ARG A 245 13.21 9.49 -6.48
CA ARG A 245 12.03 8.94 -7.15
C ARG A 245 12.20 7.49 -7.62
N PRO A 246 13.31 7.09 -8.27
CA PRO A 246 13.53 5.70 -8.68
C PRO A 246 13.53 4.72 -7.50
N LEU A 247 14.21 5.10 -6.40
CA LEU A 247 14.24 4.29 -5.18
C LEU A 247 12.86 4.16 -4.55
N ARG A 248 12.08 5.24 -4.48
CA ARG A 248 10.70 5.18 -3.98
C ARG A 248 9.82 4.27 -4.83
N SER A 249 9.92 4.35 -6.16
CA SER A 249 9.18 3.48 -7.09
C SER A 249 9.58 2.01 -6.90
N ALA A 250 10.88 1.70 -6.79
CA ALA A 250 11.36 0.34 -6.54
C ALA A 250 10.85 -0.23 -5.21
N VAL A 251 10.84 0.57 -4.13
CA VAL A 251 10.28 0.16 -2.83
C VAL A 251 8.77 -0.11 -2.92
N ARG A 252 8.00 0.75 -3.60
CA ARG A 252 6.55 0.51 -3.82
C ARG A 252 6.32 -0.77 -4.64
N SER A 253 7.07 -0.95 -5.72
CA SER A 253 7.00 -2.12 -6.59
C SER A 253 7.31 -3.42 -5.83
N ALA A 254 8.38 -3.44 -5.03
CA ALA A 254 8.75 -4.61 -4.21
C ALA A 254 7.66 -4.97 -3.19
N ARG A 255 7.02 -3.97 -2.56
CA ARG A 255 5.90 -4.21 -1.63
C ARG A 255 4.67 -4.74 -2.33
N ALA A 256 4.27 -4.10 -3.43
CA ALA A 256 3.12 -4.56 -4.22
C ALA A 256 3.35 -6.00 -4.70
N ALA A 257 4.55 -6.32 -5.21
CA ALA A 257 4.90 -7.67 -5.64
C ALA A 257 4.84 -8.70 -4.49
N ALA A 258 5.40 -8.37 -3.32
CA ALA A 258 5.40 -9.24 -2.15
C ALA A 258 3.97 -9.49 -1.61
N VAL A 259 3.17 -8.44 -1.44
CA VAL A 259 1.78 -8.54 -0.98
C VAL A 259 0.91 -9.32 -1.98
N ASN A 260 1.03 -9.00 -3.27
CA ASN A 260 0.23 -9.67 -4.31
C ASN A 260 0.62 -11.13 -4.48
N ALA A 261 1.89 -11.50 -4.27
CA ALA A 261 2.30 -12.91 -4.21
C ALA A 261 1.59 -13.65 -3.08
N CYS A 262 1.56 -13.07 -1.87
CA CYS A 262 0.88 -13.67 -0.73
C CYS A 262 -0.63 -13.81 -0.96
N ALA A 263 -1.26 -12.80 -1.57
CA ALA A 263 -2.70 -12.83 -1.83
C ALA A 263 -3.10 -13.91 -2.84
N ARG A 264 -2.27 -14.15 -3.87
CA ARG A 264 -2.49 -15.23 -4.86
C ARG A 264 -2.33 -16.62 -4.24
N ASP A 265 -1.29 -16.80 -3.41
CA ASP A 265 -1.05 -18.07 -2.73
C ASP A 265 -2.20 -18.39 -1.75
N GLY A 266 -2.78 -17.37 -1.11
CA GLY A 266 -3.93 -17.53 -0.22
C GLY A 266 -5.20 -18.01 -0.94
N LEU A 267 -5.58 -17.37 -2.05
CA LEU A 267 -6.85 -17.68 -2.73
C LEU A 267 -6.82 -18.96 -3.59
N THR A 268 -5.65 -19.55 -3.81
CA THR A 268 -5.47 -20.79 -4.59
C THR A 268 -5.28 -22.05 -3.73
N ALA A 269 -5.16 -21.89 -2.41
CA ALA A 269 -5.07 -22.98 -1.43
C ALA A 269 -6.45 -23.51 -0.99
#